data_AF-A0AAV0XTE5-F1
#
_entry.id   AF-A0AAV0XTE5-F1
#
_cell.length_a   1.000
_cell.length_b   1.000
_cell.length_c   1.000
_cell.angle_alpha   90.00
_cell.angle_beta   90.00
_cell.angle_gamma   90.00
#
_symmetry.space_group_name_H-M   'P 1'
#
loop_
_entity.id
_entity.type
_entity.pdbx_description
1 polymer ?
#
loop_
_entity_poly.entity_id
_entity_poly.type
_entity_poly.pdbx_seq_one_letter_code
_entity_poly.pdbx_strand_id
1 'polypeptide(L)'
;MDQGMNYVLEYHLEIMSEILKFKAQTTPFKDYLFSNNALNNTSSITWWLALRNNISEKMLSLNMQLHSAVASSAVLSTFGFIYSKVRNRLGIQKAGKLITIFKHLNK
;
A
#
# COMPACT_ATOMS: atom_id res chain seq x y z
N MET A 1 -5.24 10.79 30.06
CA MET A 1 -4.57 11.99 29.53
C MET A 1 -3.31 12.20 30.34
N ASP A 2 -2.20 12.54 29.68
CA ASP A 2 -0.92 12.85 30.34
C ASP A 2 -1.12 13.97 31.38
N GLN A 3 -0.57 13.83 32.59
CA GLN A 3 -0.76 14.76 33.71
C GLN A 3 -0.48 16.23 33.33
N GLY A 4 0.45 16.47 32.40
CA GLY A 4 0.75 17.81 31.88
C GLY A 4 -0.39 18.45 31.08
N MET A 5 -1.22 17.67 30.37
CA MET A 5 -2.38 18.23 29.65
C MET A 5 -3.47 18.68 30.61
N ASN A 6 -3.65 17.97 31.73
CA ASN A 6 -4.62 18.35 32.76
C ASN A 6 -4.21 19.66 33.45
N TYR A 7 -2.92 19.83 33.74
CA TYR A 7 -2.38 21.08 34.30
C TYR A 7 -2.63 22.27 33.38
N VAL A 8 -2.37 22.12 32.08
CA VAL A 8 -2.62 23.22 31.13
C VAL A 8 -4.11 23.52 30.98
N LEU A 9 -4.97 22.49 30.98
CA LEU A 9 -6.43 22.69 30.94
C LEU A 9 -6.96 23.46 32.16
N GLU A 10 -6.31 23.33 33.32
CA GLU A 10 -6.76 23.95 34.57
C GLU A 10 -6.19 25.36 34.78
N TYR A 11 -4.94 25.61 34.35
CA TYR A 11 -4.23 26.87 34.66
C TYR A 11 -3.93 27.75 33.44
N HIS A 12 -3.89 27.19 32.22
CA HIS A 12 -3.42 27.90 31.02
C HIS A 12 -4.21 27.49 29.76
N LEU A 13 -5.49 27.86 29.72
CA LEU A 13 -6.41 27.45 28.66
C LEU A 13 -6.07 28.13 27.31
N GLU A 14 -5.46 29.31 27.36
CA GLU A 14 -5.05 30.12 26.22
C GLU A 14 -4.02 29.43 25.32
N ILE A 15 -3.06 28.69 25.90
CA ILE A 15 -2.01 27.98 25.15
C ILE A 15 -2.44 26.59 24.66
N MET A 16 -3.60 26.08 25.12
CA MET A 16 -4.11 24.76 24.74
C MET A 16 -4.28 24.64 23.23
N SER A 17 -4.74 25.71 22.57
CA SER A 17 -4.91 25.72 21.11
C SER A 17 -3.59 25.56 20.34
N GLU A 18 -2.50 26.13 20.86
CA GLU A 18 -1.16 26.02 20.28
C GLU A 18 -0.54 24.66 20.54
N ILE A 19 -0.73 24.12 21.75
CA ILE A 19 -0.27 22.77 22.10
C ILE A 19 -0.97 21.70 21.24
N LEU A 20 -2.27 21.85 20.99
CA LEU A 20 -3.01 20.95 20.11
C LEU A 20 -2.54 21.08 18.66
N LYS A 21 -2.26 22.29 18.16
CA LYS A 21 -1.66 22.50 16.84
C LYS A 21 -0.29 21.85 16.74
N PHE A 22 0.57 22.01 17.74
CA PHE A 22 1.89 21.39 17.79
C PHE A 22 1.79 19.85 17.83
N LYS A 23 0.89 19.31 18.65
CA LYS A 23 0.62 17.86 18.76
C LYS A 23 -0.01 17.27 17.50
N ALA A 24 -0.69 18.08 16.70
CA ALA A 24 -1.18 17.67 15.37
C ALA A 24 -0.06 17.61 14.33
N GLN A 25 1.04 18.34 14.53
CA GLN A 25 2.22 18.34 13.65
C GLN A 25 3.22 17.22 14.00
N THR A 26 3.11 16.58 15.16
CA THR A 26 4.01 15.48 15.54
C THR A 26 3.65 14.18 14.82
N THR A 27 4.60 13.65 14.04
CA THR A 27 4.61 12.30 13.47
C THR A 27 5.18 11.26 14.46
N PRO A 28 4.75 9.98 14.43
CA PRO A 28 3.58 9.45 13.75
C PRO A 28 2.34 9.63 14.64
N PHE A 29 1.17 9.60 14.02
CA PHE A 29 -0.11 9.72 14.71
C PHE A 29 -0.19 8.76 15.90
N LYS A 30 -0.84 9.19 16.98
CA LYS A 30 -0.94 8.39 18.20
C LYS A 30 -1.60 7.05 17.91
N ASP A 31 -1.07 5.98 18.52
CA ASP A 31 -1.47 4.59 18.24
C ASP A 31 -2.98 4.33 18.35
N TYR A 32 -3.72 5.09 19.17
CA TYR A 32 -5.18 4.93 19.27
C TYR A 32 -5.96 5.48 18.06
N LEU A 33 -5.36 6.34 17.22
CA LEU A 33 -5.97 6.88 16.01
C LEU A 33 -5.90 5.89 14.84
N PHE A 34 -5.02 4.89 14.91
CA PHE A 34 -4.98 3.79 13.96
C PHE A 34 -5.29 2.49 14.68
N SER A 35 -6.46 1.92 14.43
CA SER A 35 -6.69 0.54 14.86
C SER A 35 -5.61 -0.38 14.27
N ASN A 36 -5.10 -1.35 15.05
CA ASN A 36 -4.18 -2.37 14.53
C ASN A 36 -4.73 -3.04 13.26
N ASN A 37 -6.06 -3.14 13.15
CA ASN A 37 -6.74 -3.63 11.97
C ASN A 37 -6.53 -2.74 10.74
N ALA A 38 -6.55 -1.40 10.91
CA ALA A 38 -6.27 -0.47 9.83
C ALA A 38 -4.79 -0.54 9.39
N LEU A 39 -3.86 -0.63 10.34
CA LEU A 39 -2.43 -0.76 10.01
C LEU A 39 -2.13 -2.06 9.24
N ASN A 40 -2.71 -3.18 9.66
CA ASN A 40 -2.47 -4.47 9.04
C ASN A 40 -3.19 -4.66 7.69
N ASN A 41 -4.29 -3.95 7.44
CA ASN A 41 -5.06 -4.06 6.19
C ASN A 41 -4.78 -2.94 5.17
N THR A 42 -3.98 -1.94 5.53
CA THR A 42 -3.63 -0.88 4.58
C THR A 42 -2.59 -1.40 3.60
N SER A 43 -2.95 -1.45 2.31
CA SER A 43 -1.98 -1.83 1.28
C SER A 43 -0.89 -0.77 1.15
N SER A 44 0.34 -1.20 0.85
CA SER A 44 1.46 -0.29 0.62
C SER A 44 1.18 0.71 -0.51
N ILE A 45 0.37 0.32 -1.50
CA ILE A 45 -0.09 1.21 -2.58
C ILE A 45 -1.00 2.32 -2.05
N THR A 46 -1.95 1.98 -1.18
CA THR A 46 -2.86 2.94 -0.55
C THR A 46 -2.09 3.99 0.26
N TRP A 47 -1.02 3.58 0.93
CA TRP A 47 -0.14 4.48 1.68
C TRP A 47 0.56 5.50 0.78
N TRP A 48 1.17 5.06 -0.33
CA TRP A 48 1.83 5.97 -1.27
C TRP A 48 0.85 6.92 -1.96
N LEU A 49 -0.37 6.48 -2.24
CA LEU A 49 -1.43 7.32 -2.79
C LEU A 49 -1.86 8.42 -1.80
N ALA A 50 -1.94 8.12 -0.50
CA ALA A 50 -2.23 9.11 0.53
C ALA A 50 -1.15 10.19 0.63
N LEU A 51 0.10 9.85 0.30
CA LEU A 51 1.24 10.78 0.32
C LEU A 51 1.45 11.56 -0.99
N ARG A 52 0.56 11.40 -1.97
CA ARG A 52 0.69 12.00 -3.31
C ARG A 52 1.00 13.50 -3.29
N ASN A 53 0.34 14.27 -2.43
CA ASN A 53 0.50 15.73 -2.39
C ASN A 53 1.84 16.19 -1.80
N ASN A 54 2.54 15.31 -1.07
CA ASN A 54 3.79 15.62 -0.37
C ASN A 54 5.03 15.07 -1.09
N ILE A 55 4.85 14.36 -2.20
CA ILE A 55 5.91 13.63 -2.90
C ILE A 55 5.91 14.04 -4.37
N SER A 56 7.09 14.02 -5.02
CA SER A 56 7.17 14.26 -6.45
C SER A 56 6.45 13.18 -7.25
N GLU A 57 5.73 13.58 -8.31
CA GLU A 57 5.02 12.65 -9.21
C GLU A 57 5.94 11.55 -9.78
N LYS A 58 7.22 11.87 -10.01
CA LYS A 58 8.22 10.87 -10.45
C LYS A 58 8.43 9.78 -9.40
N MET A 59 8.58 10.15 -8.14
CA MET A 59 8.77 9.19 -7.03
C MET A 59 7.52 8.36 -6.79
N LEU A 60 6.33 8.98 -6.89
CA LEU A 60 5.06 8.25 -6.82
C LEU A 60 4.96 7.21 -7.95
N SER A 61 5.29 7.59 -9.18
CA SER A 61 5.23 6.69 -10.33
C SER A 61 6.17 5.48 -10.19
N LEU A 62 7.37 5.68 -9.62
CA LEU A 62 8.33 4.61 -9.36
C LEU A 62 7.82 3.65 -8.29
N ASN A 63 7.30 4.18 -7.18
CA ASN A 63 6.75 3.34 -6.10
C ASN A 63 5.51 2.56 -6.57
N MET A 64 4.64 3.16 -7.38
CA MET A 64 3.50 2.46 -7.97
C MET A 64 3.94 1.32 -8.88
N GLN A 65 4.96 1.54 -9.73
CA GLN A 65 5.51 0.49 -10.59
C GLN A 65 6.18 -0.63 -9.78
N LEU A 66 6.93 -0.27 -8.73
CA LEU A 66 7.63 -1.24 -7.89
C LEU A 66 6.66 -2.13 -7.11
N HIS A 67 5.64 -1.54 -6.48
CA HIS A 67 4.65 -2.29 -5.71
C HIS A 67 3.63 -3.04 -6.59
N SER A 68 3.45 -2.62 -7.84
CA SER A 68 2.65 -3.36 -8.83
C SER A 68 3.48 -4.36 -9.64
N ALA A 69 4.80 -4.36 -9.49
CA ALA A 69 5.66 -5.33 -10.14
C ALA A 69 5.39 -6.70 -9.53
N VAL A 70 4.82 -7.59 -10.34
CA VAL A 70 4.53 -8.96 -9.93
C VAL A 70 5.86 -9.65 -9.60
N ALA A 71 6.12 -9.92 -8.33
CA ALA A 71 7.25 -10.72 -7.86
C ALA A 71 7.03 -12.20 -8.24
N SER A 72 7.20 -12.51 -9.52
CA SER A 72 6.81 -13.79 -10.09
C SER A 72 8.04 -14.64 -10.45
N SER A 73 8.48 -15.45 -9.51
CA SER A 73 9.09 -16.75 -9.84
C SER A 73 8.00 -17.78 -10.21
N ALA A 74 6.84 -17.72 -9.56
CA ALA A 74 5.75 -18.67 -9.75
C ALA A 74 5.00 -18.51 -11.08
N VAL A 75 4.68 -17.28 -11.52
CA VAL A 75 3.94 -17.08 -12.79
C VAL A 75 4.84 -17.42 -14.00
N LEU A 76 6.16 -17.19 -13.90
CA LEU A 76 7.14 -17.68 -14.88
C LEU A 76 7.17 -19.22 -14.95
N SER A 77 7.11 -19.91 -13.81
CA SER A 77 7.04 -21.37 -13.76
C SER A 77 5.75 -21.91 -14.39
N THR A 78 4.59 -21.31 -14.08
CA THR A 78 3.30 -21.70 -14.68
C THR A 78 3.27 -21.44 -16.18
N PHE A 79 3.84 -20.32 -16.65
CA PHE A 79 4.00 -20.07 -18.08
C PHE A 79 4.98 -21.07 -18.72
N GLY A 80 6.07 -21.42 -18.07
CA GLY A 80 7.01 -22.46 -18.54
C GLY A 80 6.34 -23.82 -18.73
N PHE A 81 5.46 -24.22 -17.81
CA PHE A 81 4.64 -25.43 -17.95
C PHE A 81 3.68 -25.35 -19.15
N ILE A 82 3.04 -24.20 -19.36
CA ILE A 82 2.12 -24.00 -20.48
C ILE A 82 2.88 -24.03 -21.82
N TYR A 83 4.04 -23.36 -21.90
CA TYR A 83 4.85 -23.31 -23.12
C TYR A 83 5.53 -24.64 -23.48
N SER A 84 5.87 -25.47 -22.49
CA SER A 84 6.52 -26.76 -22.72
C SER A 84 5.52 -27.90 -22.94
N LYS A 85 4.66 -28.20 -21.97
CA LYS A 85 3.78 -29.38 -22.01
C LYS A 85 2.43 -29.11 -22.67
N VAL A 86 1.79 -27.98 -22.36
CA VAL A 86 0.44 -27.69 -22.84
C VAL A 86 0.46 -27.26 -24.31
N ARG A 87 1.44 -26.46 -24.73
CA ARG A 87 1.64 -26.05 -26.13
C ARG A 87 1.83 -27.25 -27.06
N ASN A 88 2.59 -28.25 -26.63
CA ASN A 88 2.84 -29.46 -27.40
C ASN A 88 1.56 -30.32 -27.60
N ARG A 89 0.55 -30.20 -26.73
CA ARG A 89 -0.74 -30.91 -26.84
C ARG A 89 -1.85 -30.10 -27.52
N LEU A 90 -1.92 -28.79 -27.29
CA LEU A 90 -3.03 -27.94 -27.76
C LEU A 90 -2.72 -27.15 -29.03
N GLY A 91 -1.45 -27.05 -29.41
CA GLY A 91 -0.99 -26.17 -30.48
C GLY A 91 -0.87 -24.71 -30.02
N ILE A 92 -0.07 -23.95 -30.76
CA ILE A 92 0.36 -22.58 -30.41
C ILE A 92 -0.82 -21.61 -30.22
N GLN A 93 -1.82 -21.64 -31.11
CA GLN A 93 -2.93 -20.68 -31.07
C GLN A 93 -3.83 -20.87 -29.83
N LYS A 94 -4.11 -22.12 -29.43
CA LYS A 94 -4.95 -22.42 -28.27
C LYS A 94 -4.22 -22.17 -26.96
N ALA A 95 -2.93 -22.52 -26.89
CA ALA A 95 -2.09 -22.22 -25.72
C ALA A 95 -1.95 -20.71 -25.47
N GLY A 96 -1.81 -19.90 -26.53
CA GLY A 96 -1.79 -18.44 -26.42
C GLY A 96 -3.08 -17.86 -25.84
N LYS A 97 -4.24 -18.31 -26.32
CA LYS A 97 -5.55 -17.90 -25.77
C LYS A 97 -5.70 -18.29 -24.30
N LEU A 98 -5.23 -19.48 -23.92
CA LEU A 98 -5.27 -19.95 -22.54
C LEU A 98 -4.43 -19.08 -21.60
N ILE A 99 -3.24 -18.66 -22.03
CA ILE A 99 -2.38 -17.72 -21.28
C ILE A 99 -3.09 -16.38 -21.08
N THR A 100 -3.75 -15.86 -22.11
CA THR A 100 -4.51 -14.61 -22.02
C THR A 100 -5.64 -14.71 -21.00
N ILE A 101 -6.42 -15.80 -21.04
CA ILE A 101 -7.51 -16.05 -20.08
C ILE A 101 -6.93 -16.20 -18.65
N PHE A 102 -5.86 -16.97 -18.49
CA PHE A 102 -5.20 -17.16 -17.20
C PHE A 102 -4.64 -15.86 -16.62
N LYS A 103 -4.05 -14.99 -17.45
CA LYS A 103 -3.63 -13.64 -17.04
C LYS A 103 -4.80 -12.75 -16.62
N HIS A 104 -5.96 -12.90 -17.27
CA HIS A 104 -7.14 -12.09 -16.96
C HIS A 104 -7.80 -12.51 -15.65
N LEU A 105 -7.77 -13.81 -15.33
CA LEU A 105 -8.35 -14.36 -14.09
C LEU A 105 -7.48 -14.17 -12.85
N ASN A 106 -6.17 -13.98 -13.00
CA ASN A 106 -5.21 -13.80 -11.89
C ASN A 106 -4.74 -12.34 -11.74
N LYS A 107 -5.51 -11.40 -12.26
CA LYS A 107 -5.28 -9.95 -12.12
C LYS A 107 -6.27 -9.39 -11.13
#